data_AF-A0A317LWE4-F1
#
_entry.id   AF-A0A317LWE4-F1
#
_cell.length_a   1.000
_cell.length_b   1.000
_cell.length_c   1.000
_cell.angle_alpha   90.00
_cell.angle_beta   90.00
_cell.angle_gamma   90.00
#
_symmetry.space_group_name_H-M   'P 1'
#
loop_
_entity.id
_entity.type
_entity.pdbx_description
1 polymer ?
#
loop_
_entity_poly.entity_id
_entity_poly.type
_entity_poly.pdbx_seq_one_letter_code
_entity_poly.pdbx_strand_id
1 'polypeptide(L)'
;MGKYLQDIMFSVDQKDFKRPLTTKQQEVLSSMRIIEDLFNLFLPKKIDTGRNVFRYIVKLNTCQEKDLEIDDSFNVLAIYVYFNFDQLMLMNEQTQLKYLLELLSKGLRRLCQINDIQFHLFQEVEEKIIANGFVFNSVYKEKKVSPDKKHEAQMNAYFSKERKELYVEVSDRKSNNKLFLLGNFDFRNFDRIKWDGNTLLNVYHINEFRSYKSKKVAEDYHKLNIETGEVVYHPVTREYLFTYGVELLTGEKDFERGLEYIKQAKQLGHGKAENILRQLEINPAERNKSVLLQQPKRRIYP
;
A
#
# COMPACT_ATOMS: atom_id res chain seq x y z
N MET A 1 13.45 13.99 11.78
CA MET A 1 14.53 13.08 11.36
C MET A 1 14.33 11.75 12.08
N GLY A 2 14.47 10.63 11.36
CA GLY A 2 14.02 9.31 11.83
C GLY A 2 14.94 8.73 12.90
N LYS A 3 14.40 8.56 14.10
CA LYS A 3 15.06 7.83 15.20
C LYS A 3 14.99 6.30 15.02
N TYR A 4 14.15 5.83 14.11
CA TYR A 4 13.90 4.42 13.87
C TYR A 4 13.96 4.12 12.37
N LEU A 5 14.38 2.89 12.03
CA LEU A 5 14.25 2.34 10.68
C LEU A 5 12.76 2.35 10.29
N GLN A 6 12.45 2.97 9.16
CA GLN A 6 11.10 3.08 8.61
C GLN A 6 10.83 1.96 7.62
N ASP A 7 11.77 1.67 6.74
CA ASP A 7 11.62 0.71 5.67
C ASP A 7 12.97 0.13 5.19
N ILE A 8 12.84 -0.99 4.50
CA ILE A 8 13.91 -1.65 3.74
C ILE A 8 13.47 -1.65 2.28
N MET A 9 14.37 -1.26 1.38
CA MET A 9 14.11 -1.26 -0.05
C MET A 9 15.02 -2.23 -0.79
N PHE A 10 14.47 -2.84 -1.84
CA PHE A 10 15.21 -3.60 -2.81
C PHE A 10 15.29 -2.81 -4.12
N SER A 11 16.49 -2.63 -4.66
CA SER A 11 16.66 -1.95 -5.94
C SER A 11 17.70 -2.65 -6.80
N VAL A 12 17.68 -2.33 -8.10
CA VAL A 12 18.71 -2.75 -9.05
C VAL A 12 19.49 -1.50 -9.45
N ASP A 13 20.82 -1.60 -9.49
CA ASP A 13 21.64 -0.50 -10.00
C ASP A 13 21.44 -0.34 -11.50
N GLN A 14 20.63 0.64 -11.88
CA GLN A 14 20.29 0.92 -13.28
C GLN A 14 21.49 1.38 -14.11
N LYS A 15 22.58 1.83 -13.48
CA LYS A 15 23.79 2.26 -14.18
C LYS A 15 24.46 1.12 -14.97
N ASP A 16 24.19 -0.12 -14.61
CA ASP A 16 24.65 -1.31 -15.34
C ASP A 16 23.83 -1.57 -16.62
N PHE A 17 22.60 -1.08 -16.69
CA PHE A 17 21.68 -1.38 -17.79
C PHE A 17 21.74 -0.26 -18.83
N LYS A 18 22.71 -0.37 -19.75
CA LYS A 18 22.81 0.52 -20.94
C LYS A 18 21.62 0.41 -21.89
N ARG A 19 20.73 -0.57 -21.69
CA ARG A 19 19.54 -0.86 -22.50
C ARG A 19 18.31 -1.05 -21.59
N PRO A 20 17.09 -0.85 -22.12
CA PRO A 20 15.87 -1.19 -21.40
C PRO A 20 15.87 -2.66 -20.95
N LEU A 21 15.29 -2.92 -19.77
CA LEU A 21 15.15 -4.26 -19.23
C LEU A 21 14.23 -5.12 -20.10
N THR A 22 14.60 -6.38 -20.31
CA THR A 22 13.75 -7.37 -20.98
C THR A 22 12.55 -7.75 -20.12
N THR A 23 11.51 -8.37 -20.72
CA THR A 23 10.31 -8.81 -19.99
C THR A 23 10.65 -9.73 -18.81
N LYS A 24 11.56 -10.70 -18.99
CA LYS A 24 12.01 -11.58 -17.91
C LYS A 24 12.74 -10.81 -16.80
N GLN A 25 13.49 -9.77 -17.15
CA GLN A 25 14.12 -8.91 -16.17
C GLN A 25 13.09 -8.09 -15.38
N GLN A 26 12.01 -7.66 -16.03
CA GLN A 26 10.89 -7.01 -15.36
C GLN A 26 10.12 -7.97 -14.44
N GLU A 27 9.98 -9.24 -14.81
CA GLU A 27 9.42 -10.28 -13.94
C GLU A 27 10.25 -10.45 -12.67
N VAL A 28 11.58 -10.50 -12.78
CA VAL A 28 12.49 -10.50 -11.62
C VAL A 28 12.28 -9.29 -10.72
N LEU A 29 12.14 -8.09 -11.30
CA LEU A 29 11.84 -6.88 -10.51
C LEU A 29 10.50 -6.99 -9.77
N SER A 30 9.51 -7.68 -10.33
CA SER A 30 8.24 -7.93 -9.63
C SER A 30 8.44 -8.86 -8.43
N SER A 31 9.25 -9.91 -8.57
CA SER A 31 9.62 -10.82 -7.47
C SER A 31 10.36 -10.08 -6.35
N MET A 32 11.24 -9.13 -6.70
CA MET A 32 11.93 -8.28 -5.71
C MET A 32 10.96 -7.45 -4.87
N ARG A 33 9.93 -6.86 -5.50
CA ARG A 33 8.92 -6.08 -4.79
C ARG A 33 8.12 -6.92 -3.79
N ILE A 34 7.84 -8.17 -4.13
CA ILE A 34 7.14 -9.10 -3.22
C ILE A 34 7.98 -9.37 -1.98
N ILE A 35 9.29 -9.63 -2.16
CA ILE A 35 10.21 -9.83 -1.03
C ILE A 35 10.28 -8.56 -0.18
N GLU A 36 10.44 -7.39 -0.81
CA GLU A 36 10.45 -6.10 -0.11
C GLU A 36 9.18 -5.87 0.72
N ASP A 37 8.01 -6.06 0.11
CA ASP A 37 6.73 -5.89 0.79
C ASP A 37 6.61 -6.89 1.95
N LEU A 38 6.80 -8.19 1.72
CA LEU A 38 6.73 -9.21 2.78
C LEU A 38 7.65 -8.87 3.96
N PHE A 39 8.88 -8.48 3.66
CA PHE A 39 9.86 -8.14 4.69
C PHE A 39 9.39 -6.95 5.53
N ASN A 40 8.99 -5.86 4.88
CA ASN A 40 8.48 -4.67 5.59
C ASN A 40 7.19 -4.95 6.38
N LEU A 41 6.36 -5.88 5.93
CA LEU A 41 5.13 -6.26 6.62
C LEU A 41 5.39 -7.07 7.89
N PHE A 42 6.45 -7.88 7.92
CA PHE A 42 6.86 -8.63 9.11
C PHE A 42 7.79 -7.83 10.05
N LEU A 43 8.35 -6.70 9.61
CA LEU A 43 9.20 -5.85 10.45
C LEU A 43 8.42 -5.20 11.61
N PRO A 44 9.03 -5.13 12.81
CA PRO A 44 8.49 -4.30 13.88
C PRO A 44 8.39 -2.81 13.50
N LYS A 45 7.34 -2.14 13.99
CA LYS A 45 7.10 -0.70 13.73
C LYS A 45 8.21 0.25 14.21
N LYS A 46 9.08 -0.19 15.13
CA LYS A 46 10.15 0.63 15.72
C LYS A 46 11.39 -0.22 15.89
N ILE A 47 12.39 0.02 15.05
CA ILE A 47 13.71 -0.60 15.14
C ILE A 47 14.71 0.54 15.32
N ASP A 48 15.35 0.57 16.49
CA ASP A 48 16.41 1.54 16.75
C ASP A 48 17.70 1.00 16.11
N THR A 49 18.23 1.75 15.16
CA THR A 49 19.46 1.38 14.45
C THR A 49 20.70 2.02 15.09
N GLY A 50 20.55 2.74 16.21
CA GLY A 50 21.64 3.42 16.94
C GLY A 50 22.28 4.59 16.19
N ARG A 51 22.11 4.64 14.86
CA ARG A 51 22.44 5.74 13.97
C ARG A 51 21.12 6.34 13.48
N ASN A 52 21.09 7.62 13.12
CA ASN A 52 19.87 8.28 12.62
C ASN A 52 19.41 7.76 11.24
N VAL A 53 19.61 6.48 10.92
CA VAL A 53 19.28 5.85 9.64
C VAL A 53 17.83 5.43 9.65
N PHE A 54 17.05 6.01 8.74
CA PHE A 54 15.63 5.69 8.61
C PHE A 54 15.35 4.69 7.49
N ARG A 55 16.33 4.38 6.62
CA ARG A 55 16.15 3.47 5.50
C ARG A 55 17.40 2.67 5.16
N TYR A 56 17.21 1.38 4.90
CA TYR A 56 18.21 0.51 4.29
C TYR A 56 17.83 0.18 2.85
N ILE A 57 18.81 0.18 1.95
CA ILE A 57 18.61 -0.18 0.55
C ILE A 57 19.60 -1.28 0.18
N VAL A 58 19.11 -2.44 -0.27
CA VAL A 58 19.96 -3.45 -0.89
C VAL A 58 19.89 -3.26 -2.41
N LYS A 59 21.01 -2.84 -3.00
CA LYS A 59 21.19 -2.58 -4.43
C LYS A 59 21.80 -3.81 -5.10
N LEU A 60 21.02 -4.54 -5.89
CA LEU A 60 21.54 -5.61 -6.73
C LEU A 60 22.36 -5.04 -7.88
N ASN A 61 23.55 -5.56 -8.08
CA ASN A 61 24.48 -5.12 -9.12
C ASN A 61 25.23 -6.32 -9.75
N THR A 62 25.63 -6.20 -11.01
CA THR A 62 26.29 -7.29 -11.75
C THR A 62 27.82 -7.21 -11.73
N CYS A 63 28.38 -6.15 -11.15
CA CYS A 63 29.82 -5.99 -10.93
C CYS A 63 30.24 -6.59 -9.59
N GLN A 64 30.94 -7.73 -9.62
CA GLN A 64 31.37 -8.43 -8.40
C GLN A 64 32.33 -7.61 -7.52
N GLU A 65 33.11 -6.70 -8.12
CA GLU A 65 34.05 -5.83 -7.39
C GLU A 65 33.36 -4.89 -6.41
N LYS A 66 32.11 -4.50 -6.70
CA LYS A 66 31.31 -3.63 -5.82
C LYS A 66 30.52 -4.40 -4.76
N ASP A 67 30.65 -5.74 -4.67
CA ASP A 67 29.89 -6.53 -3.69
C ASP A 67 30.20 -6.05 -2.27
N LEU A 68 29.14 -5.72 -1.53
CA LEU A 68 29.16 -5.18 -0.16
C LEU A 68 29.79 -3.79 -0.01
N GLU A 69 30.00 -3.05 -1.10
CA GLU A 69 30.25 -1.61 -1.05
C GLU A 69 29.04 -0.87 -0.47
N ILE A 70 29.29 0.25 0.22
CA ILE A 70 28.26 1.03 0.89
C ILE A 70 28.28 2.46 0.41
N ASP A 71 27.07 2.96 0.18
CA ASP A 71 26.77 4.33 -0.17
C ASP A 71 25.90 4.92 0.97
N ASP A 72 26.47 5.86 1.71
CA ASP A 72 25.80 6.58 2.80
C ASP A 72 25.42 7.97 2.32
N SER A 73 24.11 8.22 2.25
CA SER A 73 23.56 9.48 1.79
C SER A 73 22.39 9.88 2.69
N PHE A 74 22.52 11.00 3.39
CA PHE A 74 21.42 11.67 4.09
C PHE A 74 20.54 10.73 4.94
N ASN A 75 21.14 9.96 5.84
CA ASN A 75 20.43 9.02 6.73
C ASN A 75 19.81 7.80 6.02
N VAL A 76 20.28 7.50 4.81
CA VAL A 76 19.95 6.31 4.04
C VAL A 76 21.25 5.54 3.82
N LEU A 77 21.26 4.26 4.19
CA LEU A 77 22.39 3.38 3.89
C LEU A 77 22.00 2.44 2.75
N ALA A 78 22.71 2.54 1.65
CA ALA A 78 22.62 1.61 0.55
C ALA A 78 23.83 0.67 0.54
N ILE A 79 23.58 -0.62 0.37
CA ILE A 79 24.63 -1.62 0.20
C ILE A 79 24.47 -2.31 -1.14
N TYR A 80 25.57 -2.46 -1.86
CA TYR A 80 25.62 -3.21 -3.11
C TYR A 80 25.73 -4.69 -2.81
N VAL A 81 24.94 -5.52 -3.50
CA VAL A 81 25.03 -6.97 -3.41
C VAL A 81 25.12 -7.51 -4.83
N TYR A 82 26.19 -8.27 -5.08
CA TYR A 82 26.39 -8.92 -6.36
C TYR A 82 25.32 -9.98 -6.60
N PHE A 83 24.82 -10.03 -7.83
CA PHE A 83 23.96 -11.10 -8.30
C PHE A 83 24.21 -11.43 -9.77
N ASN A 84 23.83 -12.65 -10.15
CA ASN A 84 23.85 -13.10 -11.54
C ASN A 84 22.41 -13.11 -12.08
N PHE A 85 22.11 -12.15 -12.97
CA PHE A 85 20.79 -12.02 -13.58
C PHE A 85 20.40 -13.28 -14.38
N ASP A 86 21.34 -13.83 -15.15
CA ASP A 86 21.08 -15.00 -16.00
C ASP A 86 20.74 -16.23 -15.18
N GLN A 87 21.45 -16.44 -14.08
CA GLN A 87 21.15 -17.54 -13.15
C GLN A 87 19.73 -17.40 -12.57
N LEU A 88 19.35 -16.17 -12.19
CA LEU A 88 18.07 -15.88 -11.55
C LEU A 88 16.87 -16.04 -12.51
N MET A 89 17.09 -15.82 -13.81
CA MET A 89 16.10 -16.06 -14.87
C MET A 89 15.88 -17.54 -15.20
N LEU A 90 16.80 -18.42 -14.80
CA LEU A 90 16.70 -19.88 -15.03
C LEU A 90 16.04 -20.61 -13.86
N MET A 91 15.85 -19.94 -12.73
CA MET A 91 15.21 -20.52 -11.56
C MET A 91 13.69 -20.60 -11.73
N ASN A 92 13.07 -21.60 -11.13
CA ASN A 92 11.64 -21.54 -10.89
C ASN A 92 11.31 -20.43 -9.88
N GLU A 93 10.05 -20.04 -9.83
CA GLU A 93 9.60 -18.92 -9.01
C GLU A 93 9.93 -19.05 -7.52
N GLN A 94 9.66 -20.20 -6.92
CA GLN A 94 9.89 -20.40 -5.48
C GLN A 94 11.37 -20.30 -5.13
N THR A 95 12.23 -20.91 -5.96
CA THR A 95 13.69 -20.84 -5.81
C THR A 95 14.19 -19.40 -6.02
N GLN A 96 13.61 -18.68 -6.99
CA GLN A 96 13.94 -17.28 -7.26
C GLN A 96 13.62 -16.38 -6.06
N LEU A 97 12.42 -16.51 -5.48
CA LEU A 97 12.02 -15.74 -4.29
C LEU A 97 12.93 -16.02 -3.09
N LYS A 98 13.28 -17.30 -2.88
CA LYS A 98 14.21 -17.69 -1.82
C LYS A 98 15.59 -17.08 -2.02
N TYR A 99 16.13 -17.16 -3.24
CA TYR A 99 17.43 -16.59 -3.56
C TYR A 99 17.46 -15.06 -3.40
N LEU A 100 16.39 -14.36 -3.84
CA LEU A 100 16.26 -12.92 -3.63
C LEU A 100 16.20 -12.55 -2.14
N LEU A 101 15.47 -13.31 -1.33
CA LEU A 101 15.43 -13.13 0.13
C LEU A 101 16.82 -13.31 0.74
N GLU A 102 17.57 -14.33 0.33
CA GLU A 102 18.95 -14.56 0.79
C GLU A 102 19.88 -13.39 0.44
N LEU A 103 19.75 -12.81 -0.77
CA LEU A 103 20.50 -11.61 -1.16
C LEU A 103 20.14 -10.38 -0.31
N LEU A 104 18.85 -10.18 -0.01
CA LEU A 104 18.38 -9.13 0.89
C LEU A 104 19.00 -9.31 2.28
N SER A 105 18.88 -10.51 2.85
CA SER A 105 19.43 -10.88 4.16
C SER A 105 20.95 -10.72 4.23
N LYS A 106 21.68 -11.06 3.15
CA LYS A 106 23.13 -10.84 3.04
C LYS A 106 23.46 -9.35 3.17
N GLY A 107 22.76 -8.49 2.43
CA GLY A 107 22.94 -7.04 2.50
C GLY A 107 22.63 -6.49 3.90
N LEU A 108 21.50 -6.88 4.48
CA LEU A 108 21.08 -6.45 5.81
C LEU A 108 22.04 -6.91 6.91
N ARG A 109 22.55 -8.13 6.83
CA ARG A 109 23.56 -8.65 7.78
C ARG A 109 24.81 -7.79 7.78
N ARG A 110 25.27 -7.39 6.60
CA ARG A 110 26.46 -6.52 6.48
C ARG A 110 26.19 -5.11 6.99
N LEU A 111 25.02 -4.54 6.71
CA LEU A 111 24.60 -3.26 7.29
C LEU A 111 24.54 -3.34 8.82
N CYS A 112 24.01 -4.43 9.39
CA CYS A 112 23.98 -4.63 10.84
C CYS A 112 25.39 -4.67 11.44
N GLN A 113 26.31 -5.43 10.85
CA GLN A 113 27.70 -5.51 11.30
C GLN A 113 28.40 -4.15 11.37
N ILE A 114 28.18 -3.29 10.37
CA ILE A 114 28.85 -1.98 10.28
C ILE A 114 28.26 -0.96 11.25
N ASN A 115 27.00 -1.14 11.63
CA ASN A 115 26.31 -0.28 12.58
C ASN A 115 26.29 -0.85 14.01
N ASP A 116 26.95 -1.99 14.25
CA ASP A 116 26.96 -2.69 15.53
C ASP A 116 25.54 -3.04 16.04
N ILE A 117 24.70 -3.51 15.11
CA ILE A 117 23.32 -3.93 15.38
C ILE A 117 23.24 -5.45 15.32
N GLN A 118 22.44 -6.04 16.21
CA GLN A 118 22.17 -7.47 16.22
C GLN A 118 21.24 -7.86 15.05
N PHE A 119 21.67 -8.80 14.20
CA PHE A 119 20.91 -9.25 13.02
C PHE A 119 19.67 -10.10 13.35
N HIS A 120 19.52 -10.57 14.59
CA HIS A 120 18.45 -11.52 15.01
C HIS A 120 17.04 -11.12 14.54
N LEU A 121 16.68 -9.83 14.64
CA LEU A 121 15.36 -9.34 14.22
C LEU A 121 15.08 -9.59 12.72
N PHE A 122 16.08 -9.37 11.87
CA PHE A 122 15.96 -9.58 10.43
C PHE A 122 15.97 -11.07 10.08
N GLN A 123 16.73 -11.87 10.82
CA GLN A 123 16.71 -13.32 10.70
C GLN A 123 15.34 -13.91 11.03
N GLU A 124 14.68 -13.46 12.11
CA GLU A 124 13.33 -13.92 12.45
C GLU A 124 12.30 -13.59 11.36
N VAL A 125 12.48 -12.45 10.67
CA VAL A 125 11.62 -12.06 9.54
C VAL A 125 11.85 -12.97 8.33
N GLU A 126 13.12 -13.23 7.98
CA GLU A 126 13.49 -14.18 6.92
C GLU A 126 12.90 -15.57 7.16
N GLU A 127 13.07 -16.11 8.38
CA GLU A 127 12.53 -17.41 8.77
C GLU A 127 11.00 -17.46 8.68
N LYS A 128 10.30 -16.38 9.08
CA LYS A 128 8.84 -16.27 8.94
C LYS A 128 8.38 -16.26 7.48
N ILE A 129 9.08 -15.53 6.60
CA ILE A 129 8.73 -15.47 5.18
C ILE A 129 8.85 -16.86 4.54
N ILE A 130 9.93 -17.58 4.85
CA ILE A 130 10.15 -18.95 4.35
C ILE A 130 9.09 -19.91 4.91
N ALA A 131 8.86 -19.88 6.21
CA ALA A 131 7.90 -20.76 6.88
C ALA A 131 6.47 -20.57 6.36
N ASN A 132 6.10 -19.33 6.00
CA ASN A 132 4.79 -19.01 5.45
C ASN A 132 4.70 -19.19 3.93
N GLY A 133 5.76 -19.69 3.27
CA GLY A 133 5.74 -19.94 1.82
C GLY A 133 5.59 -18.67 0.99
N PHE A 134 6.24 -17.56 1.40
CA PHE A 134 6.16 -16.25 0.74
C PHE A 134 4.74 -15.64 0.72
N VAL A 135 3.96 -15.94 1.76
CA VAL A 135 2.64 -15.35 2.00
C VAL A 135 2.67 -14.61 3.34
N PHE A 136 2.03 -13.44 3.36
CA PHE A 136 1.69 -12.76 4.59
C PHE A 136 0.21 -12.96 4.86
N ASN A 137 -0.09 -13.61 5.98
CA ASN A 137 -1.44 -13.69 6.51
C ASN A 137 -1.38 -13.21 7.96
N SER A 138 -1.98 -12.06 8.24
CA SER A 138 -1.96 -11.49 9.58
C SER A 138 -3.32 -11.00 9.99
N VAL A 139 -3.60 -11.32 11.25
CA VAL A 139 -4.71 -10.79 12.01
C VAL A 139 -4.28 -9.48 12.66
N TYR A 140 -5.04 -8.41 12.48
CA TYR A 140 -4.78 -7.13 13.13
C TYR A 140 -5.24 -7.17 14.60
N LYS A 141 -4.37 -6.70 15.50
CA LYS A 141 -4.45 -7.00 16.93
C LYS A 141 -5.45 -6.09 17.66
N GLU A 142 -6.72 -6.50 17.61
CA GLU A 142 -7.74 -6.48 18.67
C GLU A 142 -9.11 -6.75 18.02
N LYS A 143 -9.82 -7.78 18.50
CA LYS A 143 -11.22 -7.95 18.14
C LYS A 143 -12.04 -6.79 18.68
N LYS A 144 -12.98 -6.28 17.89
CA LYS A 144 -13.94 -5.25 18.33
C LYS A 144 -15.30 -5.90 18.49
N VAL A 145 -15.84 -5.83 19.71
CA VAL A 145 -17.13 -6.39 20.07
C VAL A 145 -18.24 -5.37 19.79
N SER A 146 -19.36 -5.83 19.23
CA SER A 146 -20.54 -4.98 18.99
C SER A 146 -21.14 -4.47 20.30
N PRO A 147 -21.91 -3.36 20.30
CA PRO A 147 -22.50 -2.81 21.52
C PRO A 147 -23.41 -3.79 22.27
N ASP A 148 -24.17 -4.61 21.54
CA ASP A 148 -25.01 -5.69 22.10
C ASP A 148 -24.23 -6.97 22.46
N LYS A 149 -22.92 -6.97 22.23
CA LYS A 149 -22.00 -8.10 22.48
C LYS A 149 -22.37 -9.38 21.74
N LYS A 150 -23.10 -9.29 20.63
CA LYS A 150 -23.48 -10.48 19.83
C LYS A 150 -22.48 -10.79 18.73
N HIS A 151 -21.73 -9.79 18.27
CA HIS A 151 -20.79 -9.92 17.17
C HIS A 151 -19.39 -9.48 17.58
N GLU A 152 -18.38 -10.10 16.99
CA GLU A 152 -16.99 -9.69 17.09
C GLU A 152 -16.44 -9.49 15.68
N ALA A 153 -15.90 -8.31 15.41
CA ALA A 153 -15.25 -7.99 14.16
C ALA A 153 -13.73 -8.00 14.33
N GLN A 154 -13.04 -8.56 13.35
CA GLN A 154 -11.60 -8.64 13.30
C GLN A 154 -11.10 -8.31 11.89
N MET A 155 -10.05 -7.51 11.85
CA MET A 155 -9.41 -7.13 10.62
C MET A 155 -8.35 -8.15 10.25
N ASN A 156 -8.33 -8.58 8.99
CA ASN A 156 -7.39 -9.55 8.47
C ASN A 156 -6.79 -9.04 7.16
N ALA A 157 -5.51 -9.32 6.96
CA ALA A 157 -4.78 -8.96 5.76
C ALA A 157 -4.10 -10.21 5.17
N TYR A 158 -4.25 -10.37 3.86
CA TYR A 158 -3.59 -11.39 3.07
C TYR A 158 -2.76 -10.73 1.96
N PHE A 159 -1.52 -11.17 1.80
CA PHE A 159 -0.65 -10.73 0.72
C PHE A 159 0.17 -11.91 0.18
N SER A 160 0.07 -12.10 -1.13
CA SER A 160 0.88 -13.00 -1.94
C SER A 160 1.25 -12.28 -3.25
N LYS A 161 1.96 -12.96 -4.14
CA LYS A 161 2.22 -12.46 -5.49
C LYS A 161 0.95 -12.14 -6.27
N GLU A 162 -0.05 -13.00 -6.16
CA GLU A 162 -1.26 -12.94 -6.97
C GLU A 162 -2.31 -12.03 -6.37
N ARG A 163 -2.32 -11.87 -5.04
CA ARG A 163 -3.41 -11.21 -4.32
C ARG A 163 -2.91 -10.35 -3.18
N LYS A 164 -3.57 -9.22 -3.02
CA LYS A 164 -3.45 -8.35 -1.87
C LYS A 164 -4.86 -8.01 -1.44
N GLU A 165 -5.26 -8.55 -0.30
CA GLU A 165 -6.64 -8.54 0.17
C GLU A 165 -6.70 -8.05 1.60
N LEU A 166 -7.65 -7.16 1.82
CA LEU A 166 -7.96 -6.61 3.11
C LEU A 166 -9.43 -6.91 3.40
N TYR A 167 -9.71 -7.62 4.48
CA TYR A 167 -11.06 -8.05 4.80
C TYR A 167 -11.37 -7.97 6.30
N VAL A 168 -12.65 -7.83 6.60
CA VAL A 168 -13.17 -7.95 7.96
C VAL A 168 -13.81 -9.31 8.11
N GLU A 169 -13.41 -10.04 9.12
CA GLU A 169 -14.13 -11.21 9.61
C GLU A 169 -15.06 -10.78 10.75
N VAL A 170 -16.36 -11.07 10.61
CA VAL A 170 -17.34 -10.89 11.67
C VAL A 170 -17.83 -12.26 12.11
N SER A 171 -17.67 -12.55 13.40
CA SER A 171 -18.12 -13.78 14.04
C SER A 171 -19.29 -13.48 14.97
N ASP A 172 -20.30 -14.36 14.98
CA ASP A 172 -21.36 -14.34 15.99
C ASP A 172 -21.01 -15.25 17.20
N ARG A 173 -21.82 -15.21 18.26
CA ARG A 173 -21.65 -16.11 19.43
C ARG A 173 -21.78 -17.60 19.11
N LYS A 174 -22.33 -17.96 17.96
CA LYS A 174 -22.42 -19.34 17.47
C LYS A 174 -21.24 -19.72 16.58
N SER A 175 -20.24 -18.84 16.45
CA SER A 175 -19.06 -19.00 15.59
C SER A 175 -19.38 -19.10 14.10
N ASN A 176 -20.51 -18.52 13.66
CA ASN A 176 -20.72 -18.28 12.23
C ASN A 176 -19.87 -17.09 11.80
N ASN A 177 -18.94 -17.33 10.89
CA ASN A 177 -18.04 -16.31 10.38
C ASN A 177 -18.53 -15.79 9.03
N LYS A 178 -18.61 -14.46 8.90
CA LYS A 178 -18.83 -13.76 7.64
C LYS A 178 -17.57 -12.98 7.28
N LEU A 179 -17.15 -13.07 6.03
CA LEU A 179 -16.01 -12.32 5.50
C LEU A 179 -16.51 -11.18 4.61
N PHE A 180 -16.02 -9.97 4.87
CA PHE A 180 -16.34 -8.78 4.10
C PHE A 180 -15.06 -8.28 3.44
N LEU A 181 -14.95 -8.47 2.13
CA LEU A 181 -13.82 -7.97 1.35
C LEU A 181 -13.94 -6.45 1.22
N LEU A 182 -12.92 -5.73 1.69
CA LEU A 182 -12.86 -4.28 1.51
C LEU A 182 -12.27 -3.94 0.16
N GLY A 183 -11.23 -4.67 -0.26
CA GLY A 183 -10.59 -4.56 -1.57
C GLY A 183 -9.08 -4.79 -1.50
N ASN A 184 -8.39 -4.35 -2.55
CA ASN A 184 -6.93 -4.41 -2.66
C ASN A 184 -6.33 -3.07 -2.20
N PHE A 185 -6.11 -2.95 -0.89
CA PHE A 185 -5.58 -1.76 -0.25
C PHE A 185 -4.23 -2.01 0.42
N ASP A 186 -3.43 -0.96 0.55
CA ASP A 186 -2.26 -0.99 1.41
C ASP A 186 -2.71 -1.05 2.88
N PHE A 187 -2.65 -2.25 3.45
CA PHE A 187 -3.08 -2.47 4.81
C PHE A 187 -2.17 -1.78 5.84
N ARG A 188 -1.01 -1.23 5.48
CA ARG A 188 -0.23 -0.32 6.34
C ARG A 188 -0.98 0.97 6.68
N ASN A 189 -1.93 1.35 5.83
CA ASN A 189 -2.77 2.53 6.02
C ASN A 189 -3.98 2.25 6.92
N PHE A 190 -4.24 0.99 7.31
CA PHE A 190 -5.30 0.70 8.26
C PHE A 190 -5.04 1.37 9.61
N ASP A 191 -6.06 2.02 10.16
CA ASP A 191 -6.00 2.64 11.47
C ASP A 191 -6.78 1.83 12.51
N ARG A 192 -8.11 1.68 12.31
CA ARG A 192 -8.99 1.06 13.31
C ARG A 192 -10.31 0.57 12.75
N ILE A 193 -10.96 -0.29 13.51
CA ILE A 193 -12.37 -0.68 13.35
C ILE A 193 -13.21 -0.04 14.46
N LYS A 194 -14.42 0.43 14.11
CA LYS A 194 -15.40 0.93 15.08
C LYS A 194 -16.82 0.49 14.71
N TRP A 195 -17.58 0.00 15.69
CA TRP A 195 -19.01 -0.26 15.53
C TRP A 195 -19.82 1.05 15.46
N ASP A 196 -20.79 1.11 14.55
CA ASP A 196 -21.78 2.17 14.38
C ASP A 196 -23.19 1.57 14.65
N GLY A 197 -23.47 1.30 15.93
CA GLY A 197 -24.62 0.48 16.32
C GLY A 197 -24.30 -1.02 16.30
N ASN A 198 -25.32 -1.87 16.14
CA ASN A 198 -25.19 -3.34 16.29
C ASN A 198 -24.88 -4.07 14.99
N THR A 199 -25.16 -3.45 13.84
CA THR A 199 -25.14 -4.09 12.52
C THR A 199 -24.23 -3.38 11.53
N LEU A 200 -23.79 -2.15 11.85
CA LEU A 200 -22.89 -1.39 11.00
C LEU A 200 -21.50 -1.31 11.61
N LEU A 201 -20.49 -1.43 10.75
CA LEU A 201 -19.09 -1.40 11.13
C LEU A 201 -18.35 -0.43 10.22
N ASN A 202 -17.57 0.47 10.80
CA ASN A 202 -16.69 1.37 10.06
C ASN A 202 -15.25 0.91 10.19
N VAL A 203 -14.57 0.75 9.05
CA VAL A 203 -13.14 0.42 8.95
C VAL A 203 -12.43 1.66 8.46
N TYR A 204 -11.62 2.26 9.31
CA TYR A 204 -10.91 3.51 9.02
C TYR A 204 -9.49 3.24 8.50
N HIS A 205 -9.08 4.05 7.53
CA HIS A 205 -7.71 4.07 7.03
C HIS A 205 -7.20 5.50 6.85
N ILE A 206 -5.90 5.64 7.04
CA ILE A 206 -5.14 6.87 6.85
C ILE A 206 -5.04 7.14 5.36
N ASN A 207 -5.58 8.28 4.92
CA ASN A 207 -5.42 8.71 3.54
C ASN A 207 -3.97 9.22 3.32
N GLU A 208 -3.26 8.64 2.35
CA GLU A 208 -1.91 9.07 1.97
C GLU A 208 -1.89 10.49 1.41
N PHE A 209 -2.97 10.92 0.77
CA PHE A 209 -3.17 12.29 0.29
C PHE A 209 -3.54 13.20 1.47
N ARG A 210 -2.52 13.61 2.23
CA ARG A 210 -2.69 14.56 3.33
C ARG A 210 -3.17 15.91 2.79
N SER A 211 -4.27 16.43 3.34
CA SER A 211 -4.55 17.86 3.23
C SER A 211 -3.46 18.61 4.00
N TYR A 212 -2.58 19.32 3.27
CA TYR A 212 -1.47 20.11 3.79
C TYR A 212 -1.86 21.15 4.86
N LYS A 213 -3.15 21.38 5.12
CA LYS A 213 -3.66 22.44 6.00
C LYS A 213 -4.16 21.97 7.37
N SER A 214 -4.22 20.67 7.64
CA SER A 214 -4.85 20.14 8.85
C SER A 214 -3.90 19.21 9.60
N LYS A 215 -3.65 19.49 10.89
CA LYS A 215 -2.96 18.54 11.81
C LYS A 215 -3.78 17.26 12.07
N LYS A 216 -5.06 17.23 11.69
CA LYS A 216 -5.91 16.02 11.72
C LYS A 216 -5.74 15.28 10.41
N VAL A 217 -5.27 14.04 10.50
CA VAL A 217 -5.26 13.06 9.40
C VAL A 217 -6.71 12.91 8.94
N ALA A 218 -6.96 13.06 7.63
CA ALA A 218 -8.26 12.72 7.08
C ALA A 218 -8.36 11.20 7.02
N GLU A 219 -9.38 10.65 7.67
CA GLU A 219 -9.59 9.21 7.81
C GLU A 219 -10.76 8.83 6.91
N ASP A 220 -10.44 8.32 5.73
CA ASP A 220 -11.46 7.65 4.92
C ASP A 220 -11.90 6.37 5.66
N TYR A 221 -13.10 5.88 5.35
CA TYR A 221 -13.55 4.63 5.94
C TYR A 221 -14.45 3.82 5.01
N HIS A 222 -14.46 2.51 5.20
CA HIS A 222 -15.48 1.63 4.66
C HIS A 222 -16.57 1.43 5.69
N LYS A 223 -17.83 1.63 5.30
CA LYS A 223 -19.01 1.27 6.09
C LYS A 223 -19.54 -0.07 5.61
N LEU A 224 -19.59 -1.02 6.52
CA LEU A 224 -20.02 -2.39 6.28
C LEU A 224 -21.35 -2.61 6.99
N ASN A 225 -22.30 -3.23 6.30
CA ASN A 225 -23.53 -3.71 6.90
C ASN A 225 -23.49 -5.24 7.01
N ILE A 226 -23.46 -5.75 8.24
CA ILE A 226 -23.27 -7.20 8.48
C ILE A 226 -24.50 -8.04 8.15
N GLU A 227 -25.67 -7.41 8.03
CA GLU A 227 -26.92 -8.05 7.65
C GLU A 227 -27.04 -8.18 6.14
N THR A 228 -26.79 -7.07 5.41
CA THR A 228 -26.95 -7.03 3.95
C THR A 228 -25.72 -7.50 3.18
N GLY A 229 -24.53 -7.51 3.80
CA GLY A 229 -23.28 -7.78 3.09
C GLY A 229 -22.69 -6.56 2.37
N GLU A 230 -23.38 -5.41 2.43
CA GLU A 230 -22.97 -4.22 1.68
C GLU A 230 -21.71 -3.59 2.26
N VAL A 231 -20.77 -3.23 1.39
CA VAL A 231 -19.54 -2.50 1.73
C VAL A 231 -19.49 -1.20 0.93
N VAL A 232 -19.59 -0.08 1.63
CA VAL A 232 -19.66 1.26 1.06
C VAL A 232 -18.42 2.03 1.46
N TYR A 233 -17.59 2.41 0.49
CA TYR A 233 -16.46 3.28 0.75
C TYR A 233 -16.91 4.74 0.92
N HIS A 234 -16.41 5.43 1.96
CA HIS A 234 -16.69 6.83 2.30
C HIS A 234 -15.37 7.62 2.38
N PRO A 235 -15.02 8.38 1.34
CA PRO A 235 -13.85 9.25 1.37
C PRO A 235 -14.12 10.54 2.15
N VAL A 236 -13.10 11.04 2.85
CA VAL A 236 -13.16 12.22 3.71
C VAL A 236 -12.38 13.41 3.13
N THR A 237 -11.36 13.18 2.29
CA THR A 237 -10.63 14.29 1.64
C THR A 237 -11.33 14.76 0.37
N ARG A 238 -11.33 16.07 0.14
CA ARG A 238 -11.83 16.68 -1.09
C ARG A 238 -11.06 16.23 -2.33
N GLU A 239 -9.75 15.99 -2.22
CA GLU A 239 -8.91 15.48 -3.31
C GLU A 239 -9.25 14.03 -3.67
N TYR A 240 -9.54 13.18 -2.68
CA TYR A 240 -9.96 11.81 -2.93
C TYR A 240 -11.40 11.74 -3.44
N LEU A 241 -12.34 12.46 -2.81
CA LEU A 241 -13.71 12.63 -3.30
C LEU A 241 -13.73 13.05 -4.77
N PHE A 242 -12.87 14.00 -5.14
CA PHE A 242 -12.69 14.41 -6.52
C PHE A 242 -12.13 13.29 -7.40
N THR A 243 -11.03 12.65 -6.99
CA THR A 243 -10.36 11.62 -7.79
C THR A 243 -11.25 10.39 -8.01
N TYR A 244 -11.87 9.88 -6.94
CA TYR A 244 -12.78 8.74 -7.00
C TYR A 244 -14.08 9.08 -7.71
N GLY A 245 -14.65 10.28 -7.48
CA GLY A 245 -15.79 10.77 -8.23
C GLY A 245 -15.51 10.83 -9.74
N VAL A 246 -14.32 11.30 -10.14
CA VAL A 246 -13.88 11.28 -11.56
C VAL A 246 -13.77 9.85 -12.07
N GLU A 247 -13.21 8.92 -11.30
CA GLU A 247 -13.11 7.51 -11.71
C GLU A 247 -14.48 6.89 -11.96
N LEU A 248 -15.43 7.11 -11.04
CA LEU A 248 -16.81 6.62 -11.20
C LEU A 248 -17.50 7.26 -12.42
N LEU A 249 -17.38 8.57 -12.60
CA LEU A 249 -17.99 9.29 -13.73
C LEU A 249 -17.44 8.91 -15.10
N THR A 250 -16.18 8.45 -15.17
CA THR A 250 -15.48 8.22 -16.45
C THR A 250 -15.33 6.74 -16.79
N GLY A 251 -15.54 5.84 -15.82
CA GLY A 251 -15.69 4.40 -16.05
C GLY A 251 -17.13 3.98 -16.32
N GLU A 252 -17.37 2.68 -16.49
CA GLU A 252 -18.72 2.07 -16.50
C GLU A 252 -19.32 1.94 -15.10
N LYS A 253 -18.79 2.71 -14.14
CA LYS A 253 -19.16 2.61 -12.73
C LYS A 253 -20.23 3.66 -12.41
N ASP A 254 -21.02 3.35 -11.39
CA ASP A 254 -22.14 4.13 -10.84
C ASP A 254 -22.01 5.67 -11.00
N PHE A 255 -22.71 6.21 -12.00
CA PHE A 255 -22.64 7.63 -12.39
C PHE A 255 -23.25 8.55 -11.33
N GLU A 256 -24.38 8.17 -10.73
CA GLU A 256 -25.08 9.00 -9.73
C GLU A 256 -24.21 9.19 -8.50
N ARG A 257 -23.57 8.12 -8.04
CA ARG A 257 -22.61 8.15 -6.93
C ARG A 257 -21.36 8.94 -7.29
N GLY A 258 -20.86 8.82 -8.51
CA GLY A 258 -19.77 9.65 -9.02
C GLY A 258 -20.11 11.15 -8.94
N LEU A 259 -21.32 11.53 -9.37
CA LEU A 259 -21.79 12.91 -9.32
C LEU A 259 -21.91 13.43 -7.87
N GLU A 260 -22.39 12.59 -6.96
CA GLU A 260 -22.48 12.92 -5.54
C GLU A 260 -21.11 13.23 -4.94
N TYR A 261 -20.09 12.41 -5.21
CA TYR A 261 -18.73 12.68 -4.73
C TYR A 261 -18.11 13.93 -5.33
N ILE A 262 -18.39 14.26 -6.61
CA ILE A 262 -17.95 15.54 -7.18
C ILE A 262 -18.65 16.72 -6.49
N LYS A 263 -19.94 16.62 -6.16
CA LYS A 263 -20.65 17.66 -5.39
C LYS A 263 -20.05 17.83 -3.99
N GLN A 264 -19.77 16.73 -3.30
CA GLN A 264 -19.12 16.74 -1.98
C GLN A 264 -17.70 17.34 -2.07
N ALA A 265 -16.92 16.98 -3.09
CA ALA A 265 -15.60 17.57 -3.33
C ALA A 265 -15.67 19.09 -3.55
N LYS A 266 -16.68 19.58 -4.30
CA LYS A 266 -16.95 21.01 -4.47
C LYS A 266 -17.27 21.68 -3.14
N GLN A 267 -18.15 21.09 -2.32
CA GLN A 267 -18.51 21.63 -1.01
C GLN A 267 -17.30 21.76 -0.07
N LEU A 268 -16.36 20.82 -0.16
CA LEU A 268 -15.10 20.87 0.58
C LEU A 268 -14.03 21.78 -0.08
N GLY A 269 -14.38 22.52 -1.14
CA GLY A 269 -13.53 23.52 -1.77
C GLY A 269 -12.54 22.99 -2.80
N HIS A 270 -12.82 21.86 -3.46
CA HIS A 270 -11.99 21.36 -4.56
C HIS A 270 -12.24 22.17 -5.84
N GLY A 271 -11.30 23.05 -6.21
CA GLY A 271 -11.50 24.04 -7.30
C GLY A 271 -11.77 23.46 -8.69
N LYS A 272 -11.40 22.20 -8.96
CA LYS A 272 -11.70 21.54 -10.25
C LYS A 272 -13.07 20.84 -10.28
N ALA A 273 -13.70 20.59 -9.13
CA ALA A 273 -14.98 19.91 -9.07
C ALA A 273 -16.09 20.74 -9.73
N GLU A 274 -16.00 22.06 -9.62
CA GLU A 274 -16.93 22.98 -10.27
C GLU A 274 -16.88 22.90 -11.80
N ASN A 275 -15.70 22.67 -12.40
CA ASN A 275 -15.58 22.52 -13.84
C ASN A 275 -16.32 21.28 -14.33
N ILE A 276 -16.16 20.15 -13.63
CA ILE A 276 -16.84 18.90 -13.98
C ILE A 276 -18.35 19.07 -13.94
N LEU A 277 -18.88 19.67 -12.87
CA LEU A 277 -20.32 19.90 -12.73
C LEU A 277 -20.86 20.79 -13.86
N ARG A 278 -20.13 21.85 -14.22
CA ARG A 278 -20.52 22.72 -15.36
C ARG A 278 -20.47 21.99 -16.71
N GLN A 279 -19.48 21.13 -16.94
CA GLN A 279 -19.40 20.35 -18.17
C GLN A 279 -20.54 19.33 -18.25
N LEU A 280 -20.90 18.69 -17.13
CA LEU A 280 -22.03 17.77 -17.06
C LEU A 280 -23.39 18.49 -17.14
N GLU A 281 -23.48 19.75 -16.73
CA GLU A 281 -24.65 20.60 -16.99
C GLU A 281 -24.83 20.89 -18.50
N ILE A 282 -23.72 21.10 -19.22
CA ILE A 282 -23.73 21.35 -20.68
C ILE A 282 -23.98 20.06 -21.46
N ASN A 283 -23.31 18.97 -21.07
CA ASN A 283 -23.42 17.66 -21.69
C ASN A 283 -23.50 16.55 -20.60
N PRO A 284 -24.72 16.16 -20.18
CA PRO A 284 -24.92 15.14 -19.15
C PRO A 284 -24.37 13.76 -19.53
N ALA A 285 -24.22 13.49 -20.83
CA ALA A 285 -23.69 12.23 -21.35
C ALA A 285 -22.16 12.21 -21.48
N GLU A 286 -21.46 13.31 -21.14
CA GLU A 286 -20.01 13.35 -21.22
C GLU A 286 -19.37 12.38 -20.21
N ARG A 287 -18.45 11.56 -20.70
CA ARG A 287 -17.71 10.56 -19.89
C ARG A 287 -16.20 10.67 -20.09
N ASN A 288 -15.73 11.49 -21.03
CA ASN A 288 -14.32 11.67 -21.28
C ASN A 288 -13.68 12.52 -20.18
N LYS A 289 -12.79 11.89 -19.40
CA LYS A 289 -12.04 12.55 -18.31
C LYS A 289 -11.36 13.85 -18.74
N SER A 290 -10.75 13.89 -19.92
CA SER A 290 -10.04 15.08 -20.39
C SER A 290 -10.98 16.25 -20.66
N VAL A 291 -12.18 15.98 -21.20
CA VAL A 291 -13.21 17.00 -21.47
C VAL A 291 -13.81 17.51 -20.16
N LEU A 292 -14.15 16.60 -19.24
CA LEU A 292 -14.69 16.97 -17.92
C LEU A 292 -13.74 17.86 -17.10
N LEU A 293 -12.43 17.70 -17.28
CA LEU A 293 -11.41 18.48 -16.58
C LEU A 293 -11.05 19.81 -17.26
N GLN A 294 -11.52 20.06 -18.48
CA GLN A 294 -11.25 21.32 -19.17
C GLN A 294 -11.98 22.48 -18.48
N GLN A 295 -11.25 23.58 -18.27
CA GLN A 295 -11.89 24.82 -17.89
C GLN A 295 -12.84 25.23 -19.02
N PRO A 296 -14.11 25.54 -18.74
CA PRO A 296 -15.02 26.03 -19.77
C PRO A 296 -14.39 27.28 -20.37
N LYS A 297 -14.26 27.31 -21.71
CA LYS A 297 -13.78 28.50 -22.43
C LYS A 297 -14.63 29.68 -21.97
N ARG A 298 -14.00 30.72 -21.40
CA ARG A 298 -14.72 31.95 -21.04
C ARG A 298 -15.46 32.40 -22.30
N ARG A 299 -16.80 32.50 -22.23
CA ARG A 299 -17.56 33.19 -23.26
C ARG A 299 -17.04 34.63 -23.26
N ILE A 300 -16.27 34.98 -24.28
CA ILE A 300 -16.02 36.36 -24.62
C ILE A 300 -17.38 36.86 -25.11
N TYR A 301 -18.11 37.55 -24.24
CA TYR A 301 -19.28 38.29 -24.68
C TYR A 301 -18.77 39.43 -25.58
N PRO A 302 -19.29 39.58 -26.81
CA PRO A 302 -19.03 40.75 -27.63
C PRO A 302 -19.60 42.02 -26.99
#